data_AF-A0A4Q0ZJP8-F1
#
_entry.id   AF-A0A4Q0ZJP8-F1
#
_cell.length_a   1.000
_cell.length_b   1.000
_cell.length_c   1.000
_cell.angle_alpha   90.00
_cell.angle_beta   90.00
_cell.angle_gamma   90.00
#
_symmetry.space_group_name_H-M   'P 1'
#
loop_
_entity.id
_entity.type
_entity.pdbx_description
1 polymer ?
#
loop_
_entity_poly.entity_id
_entity_poly.type
_entity_poly.pdbx_seq_one_letter_code
_entity_poly.pdbx_strand_id
1 'polypeptide(L)'
;MKIETSFNQTNNSSLENKSQKSTTSFKDVLLGDFEDLSEDFSFETIQKIPLNKIEDIYQTEHNIKKAKNLKIATMFTEDKSLSKALYEQVLNKQASNKDEEYLFDMIQDKIIFLSSDSTTLESLLQKSVESRVDLSSNEKILQRVTPSEINAVLSYVNAINFISSMGNTYESLNNRYLNKDDKYSIFYNNHYLEYHFLIAKFKEYDRQIEKLSQL
;
A
#
# COMPACT_ATOMS: atom_id res chain seq x y z
N MET A 1 24.23 17.30 68.92
CA MET A 1 25.48 17.46 68.14
C MET A 1 25.08 17.39 66.67
N LYS A 2 25.46 18.40 65.89
CA LYS A 2 25.24 18.58 64.44
C LYS A 2 25.68 17.30 63.68
N ILE A 3 25.13 16.94 62.52
CA ILE A 3 25.21 17.64 61.22
C ILE A 3 24.16 17.03 60.28
N GLU A 4 23.39 17.90 59.62
CA GLU A 4 22.69 17.63 58.36
C GLU A 4 23.71 17.61 57.21
N THR A 5 23.63 16.64 56.30
CA THR A 5 24.21 16.79 54.96
C THR A 5 23.26 16.24 53.91
N SER A 6 22.57 17.19 53.29
CA SER A 6 21.92 17.13 52.00
C SER A 6 22.93 16.70 50.92
N PHE A 7 22.57 15.73 50.10
CA PHE A 7 23.21 15.52 48.79
C PHE A 7 22.21 15.89 47.71
N ASN A 8 22.41 17.06 47.14
CA ASN A 8 21.93 17.43 45.81
C ASN A 8 23.17 17.81 45.00
N GLN A 9 23.51 17.00 44.00
CA GLN A 9 24.27 17.46 42.84
C GLN A 9 23.79 16.68 41.60
N THR A 10 23.10 17.45 40.76
CA THR A 10 22.82 17.23 39.35
C THR A 10 24.12 16.97 38.57
N ASN A 11 24.10 16.03 37.63
CA ASN A 11 24.72 16.20 36.32
C ASN A 11 24.22 15.15 35.32
N ASN A 12 23.83 15.66 34.16
CA ASN A 12 23.31 14.96 32.99
C ASN A 12 24.26 13.88 32.46
N SER A 13 23.71 12.73 32.10
CA SER A 13 23.99 12.14 30.79
C SER A 13 22.77 11.39 30.27
N SER A 14 22.22 11.99 29.22
CA SER A 14 21.20 11.49 28.33
C SER A 14 21.60 10.17 27.67
N LEU A 15 20.73 9.17 27.72
CA LEU A 15 20.57 8.18 26.65
C LEU A 15 19.09 7.81 26.56
N GLU A 16 18.33 8.69 25.93
CA GLU A 16 17.08 8.34 25.27
C GLU A 16 17.39 7.33 24.16
N ASN A 17 17.20 6.04 24.42
CA ASN A 17 16.99 5.09 23.33
C ASN A 17 15.52 5.16 22.93
N LYS A 18 15.22 6.09 22.02
CA LYS A 18 14.03 6.04 21.16
C LYS A 18 14.12 4.79 20.28
N SER A 19 13.45 3.72 20.71
CA SER A 19 12.88 2.74 19.78
C SER A 19 11.43 2.48 20.17
N GLN A 20 10.65 3.54 20.24
CA GLN A 20 9.20 3.41 20.34
C GLN A 20 8.68 3.14 18.91
N LYS A 21 8.76 1.86 18.51
CA LYS A 21 8.02 1.36 17.35
C LYS A 21 6.54 1.45 17.74
N SER A 22 5.91 2.56 17.40
CA SER A 22 4.50 2.80 17.69
C SER A 22 3.67 1.83 16.88
N THR A 23 3.28 0.72 17.49
CA THR A 23 2.27 -0.18 16.95
C THR A 23 0.90 0.45 17.20
N THR A 24 0.52 1.41 16.36
CA THR A 24 -0.88 1.88 16.29
C THR A 24 -1.78 0.68 16.01
N SER A 25 -2.76 0.42 16.87
CA SER A 25 -3.66 -0.71 16.69
C SER A 25 -4.70 -0.39 15.60
N PHE A 26 -5.22 -1.41 14.91
CA PHE A 26 -6.25 -1.24 13.88
C PHE A 26 -7.51 -0.53 14.42
N LYS A 27 -7.84 -0.71 15.71
CA LYS A 27 -8.91 0.05 16.36
C LYS A 27 -8.62 1.54 16.40
N ASP A 28 -7.37 1.94 16.58
CA ASP A 28 -6.98 3.35 16.64
C ASP A 28 -6.99 3.99 15.25
N VAL A 29 -6.67 3.21 14.21
CA VAL A 29 -6.80 3.63 12.80
C VAL A 29 -8.27 3.71 12.35
N LEU A 30 -9.15 2.89 12.94
CA LEU A 30 -10.59 2.90 12.67
C LEU A 30 -11.38 3.91 13.53
N LEU A 31 -10.90 4.28 14.71
CA LEU A 31 -11.70 5.01 15.71
C LEU A 31 -11.02 6.29 16.22
N GLY A 32 -9.90 6.70 15.65
CA GLY A 32 -9.19 7.91 16.06
C GLY A 32 -10.06 9.16 15.98
N ASP A 33 -9.99 10.01 17.00
CA ASP A 33 -10.61 11.33 17.02
C ASP A 33 -10.01 12.19 15.90
N PHE A 34 -10.89 12.79 15.10
CA PHE A 34 -10.54 13.48 13.86
C PHE A 34 -11.05 14.91 13.86
N GLU A 35 -10.15 15.88 13.79
CA GLU A 35 -10.45 17.31 13.59
C GLU A 35 -9.86 17.76 12.24
N ASP A 36 -10.60 18.63 11.54
CA ASP A 36 -10.47 19.10 10.15
C ASP A 36 -10.78 18.08 9.03
N LEU A 37 -12.05 18.10 8.60
CA LEU A 37 -12.54 17.40 7.41
C LEU A 37 -12.45 18.32 6.20
N SER A 38 -11.57 18.00 5.27
CA SER A 38 -11.59 18.54 3.90
C SER A 38 -12.23 17.51 2.99
N GLU A 39 -13.11 17.94 2.08
CA GLU A 39 -13.67 17.07 1.02
C GLU A 39 -12.67 16.82 -0.12
N ASP A 40 -11.42 17.31 0.00
CA ASP A 40 -10.40 17.06 -1.01
C ASP A 40 -9.99 15.57 -1.06
N PHE A 41 -9.56 15.15 -2.25
CA PHE A 41 -8.95 13.85 -2.49
C PHE A 41 -7.42 14.02 -2.59
N SER A 42 -6.80 14.73 -1.65
CA SER A 42 -5.33 14.72 -1.53
C SER A 42 -4.87 13.47 -0.77
N PHE A 43 -3.63 13.07 -0.97
CA PHE A 43 -3.04 11.94 -0.26
C PHE A 43 -3.07 12.17 1.26
N GLU A 44 -2.69 13.37 1.70
CA GLU A 44 -2.62 13.74 3.11
C GLU A 44 -3.99 13.71 3.79
N THR A 45 -5.05 14.17 3.11
CA THR A 45 -6.42 14.13 3.62
C THR A 45 -6.95 12.70 3.68
N ILE A 46 -6.86 11.93 2.59
CA ILE A 46 -7.35 10.55 2.54
C ILE A 46 -6.61 9.64 3.52
N GLN A 47 -5.28 9.78 3.63
CA GLN A 47 -4.47 8.98 4.56
C GLN A 47 -4.95 9.14 6.00
N LYS A 48 -5.35 10.35 6.36
CA LYS A 48 -5.82 10.72 7.68
C LYS A 48 -7.21 10.13 7.96
N ILE A 49 -8.17 10.29 7.07
CA ILE A 49 -9.57 9.86 7.27
C ILE A 49 -9.69 8.37 7.65
N PRO A 50 -10.33 7.99 8.76
CA PRO A 50 -10.64 6.59 9.08
C PRO A 50 -11.58 5.97 8.04
N LEU A 51 -11.39 4.70 7.69
CA LEU A 51 -12.15 4.03 6.60
C LEU A 51 -13.67 4.05 6.86
N ASN A 52 -14.10 3.89 8.11
CA ASN A 52 -15.50 3.94 8.56
C ASN A 52 -16.09 5.37 8.62
N LYS A 53 -15.26 6.41 8.48
CA LYS A 53 -15.69 7.82 8.48
C LYS A 53 -15.85 8.42 7.09
N ILE A 54 -15.45 7.70 6.05
CA ILE A 54 -15.57 8.15 4.67
C ILE A 54 -17.03 8.48 4.28
N GLU A 55 -17.99 7.68 4.74
CA GLU A 55 -19.42 7.91 4.45
C GLU A 55 -19.99 9.16 5.13
N ASP A 56 -19.39 9.59 6.24
CA ASP A 56 -19.77 10.81 6.96
C ASP A 56 -19.25 12.07 6.23
N ILE A 57 -18.20 11.93 5.42
CA ILE A 57 -17.47 13.04 4.77
C ILE A 57 -17.93 13.23 3.32
N TYR A 58 -18.10 12.13 2.58
CA TYR A 58 -18.46 12.16 1.16
C TYR A 58 -19.92 11.79 0.96
N GLN A 59 -20.67 12.65 0.26
CA GLN A 59 -22.13 12.53 0.19
C GLN A 59 -22.66 11.68 -0.97
N THR A 60 -21.89 11.51 -2.05
CA THR A 60 -22.32 10.76 -3.23
C THR A 60 -21.73 9.35 -3.23
N GLU A 61 -22.48 8.35 -3.69
CA GLU A 61 -21.99 6.97 -3.81
C GLU A 61 -20.68 6.89 -4.62
N HIS A 62 -20.59 7.68 -5.69
CA HIS A 62 -19.37 7.80 -6.48
C HIS A 62 -18.18 8.31 -5.66
N ASN A 63 -18.35 9.39 -4.90
CA ASN A 63 -17.28 9.96 -4.09
C ASN A 63 -16.90 9.05 -2.91
N ILE A 64 -17.88 8.39 -2.29
CA ILE A 64 -17.66 7.41 -1.23
C ILE A 64 -16.80 6.25 -1.75
N LYS A 65 -17.18 5.67 -2.90
CA LYS A 65 -16.42 4.59 -3.55
C LYS A 65 -15.00 5.05 -3.90
N LYS A 66 -14.87 6.21 -4.53
CA LYS A 66 -13.58 6.83 -4.85
C LYS A 66 -12.70 7.01 -3.60
N ALA A 67 -13.23 7.60 -2.53
CA ALA A 67 -12.51 7.81 -1.28
C ALA A 67 -12.10 6.49 -0.62
N LYS A 68 -12.98 5.48 -0.61
CA LYS A 68 -12.67 4.14 -0.07
C LYS A 68 -11.51 3.49 -0.82
N ASN A 69 -11.52 3.55 -2.16
CA ASN A 69 -10.45 2.97 -2.99
C ASN A 69 -9.12 3.67 -2.73
N LEU A 70 -9.13 5.00 -2.70
CA LEU A 70 -7.96 5.80 -2.37
C LEU A 70 -7.46 5.50 -0.95
N LYS A 71 -8.36 5.35 0.03
CA LYS A 71 -8.00 4.99 1.39
C LYS A 71 -7.33 3.63 1.47
N ILE A 72 -7.86 2.62 0.79
CA ILE A 72 -7.25 1.29 0.71
C ILE A 72 -5.82 1.39 0.13
N ALA A 73 -5.63 2.21 -0.91
CA ALA A 73 -4.30 2.46 -1.47
C ALA A 73 -3.33 3.03 -0.42
N THR A 74 -3.78 3.97 0.41
CA THR A 74 -2.95 4.54 1.48
C THR A 74 -2.58 3.52 2.56
N MET A 75 -3.42 2.51 2.78
CA MET A 75 -3.24 1.46 3.78
C MET A 75 -2.43 0.27 3.28
N PHE A 76 -2.06 0.23 2.00
CA PHE A 76 -1.40 -0.91 1.37
C PHE A 76 -0.03 -1.26 1.98
N THR A 77 0.65 -0.26 2.51
CA THR A 77 1.99 -0.37 3.08
C THR A 77 2.21 0.76 4.07
N GLU A 78 3.05 0.50 5.08
CA GLU A 78 3.52 1.53 6.02
C GLU A 78 4.56 2.46 5.37
N ASP A 79 5.18 2.03 4.26
CA ASP A 79 6.12 2.84 3.51
C ASP A 79 5.38 4.01 2.82
N LYS A 80 5.64 5.23 3.29
CA LYS A 80 4.96 6.43 2.81
C LYS A 80 5.17 6.68 1.32
N SER A 81 6.36 6.39 0.79
CA SER A 81 6.69 6.61 -0.63
C SER A 81 5.90 5.65 -1.51
N LEU A 82 5.83 4.36 -1.13
CA LEU A 82 5.07 3.37 -1.89
C LEU A 82 3.56 3.58 -1.74
N SER A 83 3.10 3.91 -0.53
CA SER A 83 1.70 4.26 -0.26
C SER A 83 1.23 5.42 -1.13
N LYS A 84 2.06 6.49 -1.24
CA LYS A 84 1.78 7.63 -2.12
C LYS A 84 1.80 7.27 -3.60
N ALA A 85 2.77 6.46 -4.04
CA ALA A 85 2.84 6.02 -5.43
C ALA A 85 1.61 5.19 -5.85
N LEU A 86 1.15 4.29 -4.99
CA LEU A 86 -0.09 3.52 -5.22
C LEU A 86 -1.32 4.41 -5.23
N TYR A 87 -1.42 5.32 -4.27
CA TYR A 87 -2.51 6.28 -4.20
C TYR A 87 -2.70 7.05 -5.51
N GLU A 88 -1.62 7.61 -6.05
CA GLU A 88 -1.68 8.37 -7.30
C GLU A 88 -2.05 7.49 -8.49
N GLN A 89 -1.56 6.24 -8.51
CA GLN A 89 -1.92 5.31 -9.57
C GLN A 89 -3.41 4.95 -9.53
N VAL A 90 -3.96 4.71 -8.34
CA VAL A 90 -5.41 4.50 -8.14
C VAL A 90 -6.20 5.73 -8.59
N LEU A 91 -5.76 6.93 -8.19
CA LEU A 91 -6.39 8.18 -8.62
C LEU A 91 -6.39 8.34 -10.15
N ASN A 92 -5.27 8.02 -10.81
CA ASN A 92 -5.18 8.06 -12.28
C ASN A 92 -6.12 7.04 -12.94
N LYS A 93 -6.23 5.83 -12.38
CA LYS A 93 -7.07 4.74 -12.91
C LYS A 93 -8.57 5.03 -12.77
N GLN A 94 -8.98 5.93 -11.88
CA GLN A 94 -10.39 6.35 -11.74
C GLN A 94 -10.94 6.99 -13.00
N ALA A 95 -10.12 7.73 -13.75
CA ALA A 95 -10.56 8.33 -15.02
C ALA A 95 -11.00 7.28 -16.05
N SER A 96 -10.56 6.03 -15.89
CA SER A 96 -10.92 4.89 -16.75
C SER A 96 -11.83 3.86 -16.05
N ASN A 97 -12.32 4.12 -14.84
CA ASN A 97 -13.06 3.16 -14.00
C ASN A 97 -12.32 1.83 -13.79
N LYS A 98 -10.98 1.86 -13.71
CA LYS A 98 -10.11 0.67 -13.52
C LYS A 98 -9.43 0.63 -12.16
N ASP A 99 -9.79 1.54 -11.27
CA ASP A 99 -9.16 1.68 -9.96
C ASP A 99 -9.48 0.50 -9.03
N GLU A 100 -10.70 -0.03 -9.08
CA GLU A 100 -11.05 -1.25 -8.32
C GLU A 100 -10.33 -2.49 -8.82
N GLU A 101 -10.27 -2.70 -10.14
CA GLU A 101 -9.55 -3.84 -10.74
C GLU A 101 -8.05 -3.75 -10.39
N TYR A 102 -7.46 -2.57 -10.53
CA TYR A 102 -6.05 -2.35 -10.18
C TYR A 102 -5.77 -2.62 -8.70
N LEU A 103 -6.62 -2.13 -7.79
CA LEU A 103 -6.45 -2.41 -6.35
C LEU A 103 -6.65 -3.89 -6.05
N PHE A 104 -7.66 -4.52 -6.66
CA PHE A 104 -7.89 -5.95 -6.51
C PHE A 104 -6.63 -6.75 -6.90
N ASP A 105 -6.06 -6.48 -8.08
CA ASP A 105 -4.85 -7.15 -8.56
C ASP A 105 -3.65 -6.91 -7.62
N MET A 106 -3.44 -5.68 -7.15
CA MET A 106 -2.37 -5.37 -6.19
C MET A 106 -2.53 -6.13 -4.86
N ILE A 107 -3.76 -6.29 -4.38
CA ILE A 107 -4.06 -7.06 -3.16
C ILE A 107 -3.76 -8.55 -3.40
N GLN A 108 -4.25 -9.11 -4.51
CA GLN A 108 -3.97 -10.49 -4.90
C GLN A 108 -2.47 -10.77 -4.99
N ASP A 109 -1.74 -9.87 -5.63
CA ASP A 109 -0.30 -9.96 -5.76
C ASP A 109 0.43 -9.91 -4.41
N LYS A 110 -0.01 -9.05 -3.49
CA LYS A 110 0.54 -9.00 -2.13
C LYS A 110 0.30 -10.30 -1.36
N ILE A 111 -0.86 -10.92 -1.53
CA ILE A 111 -1.17 -12.23 -0.93
C ILE A 111 -0.27 -13.31 -1.50
N ILE A 112 -0.12 -13.35 -2.83
CA ILE A 112 0.78 -14.29 -3.49
C ILE A 112 2.20 -14.12 -2.96
N PHE A 113 2.71 -12.88 -2.89
CA PHE A 113 4.02 -12.59 -2.33
C PHE A 113 4.17 -13.09 -0.88
N LEU A 114 3.20 -12.81 -0.01
CA LEU A 114 3.21 -13.24 1.39
C LEU A 114 3.11 -14.77 1.56
N SER A 115 2.46 -15.45 0.64
CA SER A 115 2.30 -16.91 0.65
C SER A 115 3.44 -17.67 -0.05
N SER A 116 4.23 -16.96 -0.86
CA SER A 116 5.28 -17.55 -1.68
C SER A 116 6.57 -17.76 -0.91
N ASP A 117 7.28 -18.84 -1.25
CA ASP A 117 8.73 -18.90 -1.06
C ASP A 117 9.44 -18.39 -2.33
N SER A 118 10.75 -18.20 -2.25
CA SER A 118 11.55 -17.66 -3.36
C SER A 118 11.54 -18.55 -4.62
N THR A 119 11.07 -19.80 -4.53
CA THR A 119 11.07 -20.75 -5.66
C THR A 119 9.72 -20.86 -6.35
N THR A 120 8.64 -20.48 -5.68
CA THR A 120 7.26 -20.71 -6.13
C THR A 120 6.57 -19.46 -6.64
N LEU A 121 7.09 -18.26 -6.34
CA LEU A 121 6.45 -16.98 -6.67
C LEU A 121 6.00 -16.88 -8.13
N GLU A 122 6.88 -17.17 -9.09
CA GLU A 122 6.54 -17.09 -10.52
C GLU A 122 5.37 -18.02 -10.89
N SER A 123 5.39 -19.26 -10.41
CA SER A 123 4.33 -20.24 -10.69
C SER A 123 3.00 -19.88 -10.03
N LEU A 124 3.04 -19.30 -8.82
CA LEU A 124 1.86 -18.85 -8.09
C LEU A 124 1.26 -17.61 -8.76
N LEU A 125 2.11 -16.69 -9.21
CA LEU A 125 1.69 -15.49 -9.91
C LEU A 125 1.08 -15.82 -11.26
N GLN A 126 1.69 -16.75 -12.01
CA GLN A 126 1.13 -17.25 -13.26
C GLN A 126 -0.28 -17.82 -13.04
N LYS A 127 -0.45 -18.73 -12.08
CA LYS A 127 -1.77 -19.31 -11.74
C LYS A 127 -2.77 -18.24 -11.29
N SER A 128 -2.32 -17.24 -10.54
CA SER A 128 -3.18 -16.14 -10.10
C SER A 128 -3.67 -15.33 -11.30
N VAL A 129 -2.78 -14.95 -12.22
CA VAL A 129 -3.17 -14.26 -13.47
C VAL A 129 -4.14 -15.11 -14.28
N GLU A 130 -3.83 -16.39 -14.50
CA GLU A 130 -4.71 -17.30 -15.24
C GLU A 130 -6.12 -17.34 -14.63
N SER A 131 -6.21 -17.49 -13.30
CA SER A 131 -7.47 -17.47 -12.57
C SER A 131 -8.20 -16.12 -12.67
N ARG A 132 -7.47 -15.00 -12.59
CA ARG A 132 -8.06 -13.66 -12.64
C ARG A 132 -8.57 -13.30 -14.03
N VAL A 133 -7.90 -13.76 -15.08
CA VAL A 133 -8.33 -13.53 -16.48
C VAL A 133 -9.66 -14.22 -16.78
N ASP A 134 -9.89 -15.38 -16.17
CA ASP A 134 -11.14 -16.12 -16.35
C ASP A 134 -12.29 -15.57 -15.47
N LEU A 135 -12.03 -14.59 -14.58
CA LEU A 135 -13.08 -13.86 -13.86
C LEU A 135 -13.75 -12.84 -14.77
N SER A 136 -15.08 -12.72 -14.66
CA SER A 136 -15.80 -11.63 -15.33
C SER A 136 -15.45 -10.26 -14.70
N SER A 137 -15.62 -9.16 -15.45
CA SER A 137 -15.32 -7.82 -14.94
C SER A 137 -16.11 -7.45 -13.67
N ASN A 138 -17.33 -7.98 -13.52
CA ASN A 138 -18.15 -7.78 -12.32
C ASN A 138 -17.66 -8.60 -11.11
N GLU A 139 -16.69 -9.50 -11.31
CA GLU A 139 -16.08 -10.32 -10.27
C GLU A 139 -14.73 -9.80 -9.79
N LYS A 140 -14.13 -8.85 -10.50
CA LYS A 140 -12.86 -8.19 -10.14
C LYS A 140 -13.11 -6.88 -9.38
N ILE A 141 -13.94 -6.94 -8.35
CA ILE A 141 -14.34 -5.78 -7.55
C ILE A 141 -13.86 -5.94 -6.11
N LEU A 142 -13.52 -4.83 -5.47
CA LEU A 142 -13.04 -4.81 -4.08
C LEU A 142 -14.02 -5.43 -3.08
N GLN A 143 -15.31 -5.50 -3.42
CA GLN A 143 -16.34 -6.13 -2.61
C GLN A 143 -16.13 -7.65 -2.43
N ARG A 144 -15.35 -8.29 -3.30
CA ARG A 144 -14.97 -9.71 -3.15
C ARG A 144 -13.71 -9.92 -2.32
N VAL A 145 -13.00 -8.86 -1.95
CA VAL A 145 -11.83 -8.94 -1.07
C VAL A 145 -12.32 -9.36 0.32
N THR A 146 -11.94 -10.58 0.70
CA THR A 146 -12.27 -11.19 1.97
C THR A 146 -11.54 -10.48 3.12
N PRO A 147 -12.03 -10.60 4.37
CA PRO A 147 -11.34 -10.05 5.53
C PRO A 147 -9.89 -10.53 5.68
N SER A 148 -9.58 -11.78 5.31
CA SER A 148 -8.20 -12.30 5.28
C SER A 148 -7.32 -11.56 4.29
N GLU A 149 -7.86 -11.18 3.14
CA GLU A 149 -7.13 -10.45 2.10
C GLU A 149 -6.92 -8.99 2.52
N ILE A 150 -7.91 -8.37 3.19
CA ILE A 150 -7.72 -7.08 3.86
C ILE A 150 -6.63 -7.16 4.94
N ASN A 151 -6.58 -8.22 5.73
CA ASN A 151 -5.50 -8.41 6.70
C ASN A 151 -4.13 -8.53 6.04
N ALA A 152 -4.04 -9.12 4.83
CA ALA A 152 -2.81 -9.14 4.06
C ALA A 152 -2.38 -7.73 3.61
N VAL A 153 -3.32 -6.87 3.22
CA VAL A 153 -3.06 -5.43 2.95
C VAL A 153 -2.46 -4.76 4.18
N LEU A 154 -2.98 -5.05 5.37
CA LEU A 154 -2.49 -4.48 6.63
C LEU A 154 -1.20 -5.14 7.15
N SER A 155 -0.83 -6.30 6.61
CA SER A 155 0.37 -7.00 7.05
C SER A 155 1.61 -6.26 6.60
N TYR A 156 2.57 -6.13 7.52
CA TYR A 156 3.85 -5.51 7.24
C TYR A 156 4.59 -6.29 6.14
N VAL A 157 5.06 -5.56 5.13
CA VAL A 157 5.88 -6.09 4.05
C VAL A 157 6.99 -5.09 3.77
N ASN A 158 8.22 -5.58 3.57
CA ASN A 158 9.28 -4.74 3.06
C ASN A 158 8.91 -4.27 1.64
N ALA A 159 8.57 -2.99 1.52
CA ALA A 159 8.05 -2.38 0.30
C ALA A 159 8.96 -2.60 -0.90
N ILE A 160 10.28 -2.42 -0.72
CA ILE A 160 11.30 -2.59 -1.77
C ILE A 160 11.34 -4.03 -2.25
N ASN A 161 11.40 -4.99 -1.31
CA ASN A 161 11.44 -6.41 -1.65
C ASN A 161 10.17 -6.83 -2.38
N PHE A 162 9.00 -6.35 -1.95
CA PHE A 162 7.74 -6.62 -2.60
C PHE A 162 7.72 -6.11 -4.04
N ILE A 163 7.87 -4.80 -4.26
CA ILE A 163 7.76 -4.23 -5.60
C ILE A 163 8.83 -4.76 -6.55
N SER A 164 10.04 -5.01 -6.04
CA SER A 164 11.13 -5.56 -6.85
C SER A 164 10.87 -7.02 -7.22
N SER A 165 10.41 -7.85 -6.27
CA SER A 165 10.11 -9.26 -6.54
C SER A 165 8.98 -9.40 -7.54
N MET A 166 7.90 -8.63 -7.35
CA MET A 166 6.76 -8.64 -8.26
C MET A 166 7.14 -8.10 -9.65
N GLY A 167 7.85 -6.97 -9.71
CA GLY A 167 8.33 -6.39 -10.96
C GLY A 167 9.19 -7.36 -11.77
N ASN A 168 10.20 -7.96 -11.14
CA ASN A 168 11.08 -8.94 -11.79
C ASN A 168 10.32 -10.20 -12.23
N THR A 169 9.35 -10.65 -11.44
CA THR A 169 8.56 -11.85 -11.77
C THR A 169 7.66 -11.59 -12.97
N TYR A 170 6.97 -10.45 -13.01
CA TYR A 170 6.17 -10.06 -14.18
C TYR A 170 7.04 -9.78 -15.41
N GLU A 171 8.25 -9.23 -15.25
CA GLU A 171 9.21 -9.10 -16.35
C GLU A 171 9.59 -10.48 -16.92
N SER A 172 9.92 -11.44 -16.05
CA SER A 172 10.23 -12.82 -16.44
C SER A 172 9.08 -13.46 -17.21
N LEU A 173 7.86 -13.37 -16.68
CA LEU A 173 6.66 -13.88 -17.34
C LEU A 173 6.40 -13.17 -18.67
N ASN A 174 6.47 -11.84 -18.71
CA ASN A 174 6.30 -11.06 -19.94
C ASN A 174 7.30 -11.53 -21.01
N ASN A 175 8.60 -11.61 -20.69
CA ASN A 175 9.64 -12.07 -21.60
C ASN A 175 9.41 -13.52 -22.08
N ARG A 176 8.89 -14.40 -21.22
CA ARG A 176 8.56 -15.80 -21.57
C ARG A 176 7.42 -15.89 -22.59
N TYR A 177 6.49 -14.94 -22.59
CA TYR A 177 5.26 -14.98 -23.40
C TYR A 177 5.17 -13.89 -24.47
N LEU A 178 6.11 -12.95 -24.55
CA LEU A 178 6.10 -11.77 -25.44
C LEU A 178 5.85 -12.10 -26.93
N ASN A 179 6.33 -13.26 -27.39
CA ASN A 179 6.21 -13.71 -28.78
C ASN A 179 5.39 -15.00 -28.93
N LYS A 180 4.59 -15.33 -27.92
CA LYS A 180 3.71 -16.50 -27.95
C LYS A 180 2.28 -16.03 -28.19
N ASP A 181 1.55 -16.79 -29.00
CA ASP A 181 0.10 -16.64 -29.13
C ASP A 181 -0.58 -17.22 -27.87
N ASP A 182 -0.40 -16.51 -26.76
CA ASP A 182 -0.89 -16.87 -25.43
C ASP A 182 -1.83 -15.77 -24.93
N LYS A 183 -3.07 -16.14 -24.58
CA LYS A 183 -4.11 -15.18 -24.15
C LYS A 183 -3.75 -14.41 -22.87
N TYR A 184 -2.79 -14.91 -22.08
CA TYR A 184 -2.35 -14.29 -20.83
C TYR A 184 -1.19 -13.30 -21.03
N SER A 185 -0.51 -13.33 -22.18
CA SER A 185 0.65 -12.47 -22.50
C SER A 185 0.40 -10.99 -22.25
N ILE A 186 -0.78 -10.48 -22.66
CA ILE A 186 -1.16 -9.07 -22.47
C ILE A 186 -1.26 -8.68 -20.98
N PHE A 187 -1.65 -9.61 -20.11
CA PHE A 187 -1.77 -9.37 -18.68
C PHE A 187 -0.40 -9.32 -18.01
N TYR A 188 0.52 -10.20 -18.40
CA TYR A 188 1.91 -10.13 -17.92
C TYR A 188 2.58 -8.82 -18.32
N ASN A 189 2.39 -8.39 -19.58
CA ASN A 189 2.91 -7.10 -20.04
C ASN A 189 2.29 -5.92 -19.27
N ASN A 190 0.98 -5.93 -19.05
CA ASN A 190 0.30 -4.86 -18.33
C ASN A 190 0.81 -4.75 -16.89
N HIS A 191 0.87 -5.85 -16.16
CA HIS A 191 1.37 -5.84 -14.79
C HIS A 191 2.86 -5.49 -14.72
N TYR A 192 3.68 -5.97 -15.65
CA TYR A 192 5.08 -5.55 -15.78
C TYR A 192 5.20 -4.02 -15.86
N LEU A 193 4.43 -3.38 -16.75
CA LEU A 193 4.42 -1.92 -16.90
C LEU A 193 3.93 -1.21 -15.64
N GLU A 194 2.92 -1.75 -14.97
CA GLU A 194 2.38 -1.20 -13.73
C GLU A 194 3.41 -1.23 -12.59
N TYR A 195 4.13 -2.34 -12.40
CA TYR A 195 5.18 -2.42 -11.39
C TYR A 195 6.39 -1.55 -11.76
N HIS A 196 6.77 -1.46 -13.04
CA HIS A 196 7.83 -0.55 -13.47
C HIS A 196 7.49 0.92 -13.18
N PHE A 197 6.26 1.33 -13.47
CA PHE A 197 5.77 2.66 -13.11
C PHE A 197 5.81 2.87 -11.59
N LEU A 198 5.33 1.89 -10.83
CA LEU A 198 5.28 1.98 -9.37
C LEU A 198 6.67 2.09 -8.74
N ILE A 199 7.64 1.30 -9.22
CA ILE A 199 9.05 1.36 -8.79
C ILE A 199 9.64 2.74 -9.12
N ALA A 200 9.37 3.28 -10.31
CA ALA A 200 9.86 4.59 -10.70
C ALA A 200 9.31 5.69 -9.77
N LYS A 201 8.01 5.67 -9.49
CA LYS A 201 7.36 6.62 -8.57
C LYS A 201 7.81 6.48 -7.13
N PHE A 202 7.95 5.25 -6.64
CA PHE A 202 8.51 4.98 -5.33
C PHE A 202 9.91 5.62 -5.18
N LYS A 203 10.81 5.38 -6.13
CA LYS A 203 12.16 5.97 -6.13
C LYS A 203 12.14 7.49 -6.25
N GLU A 204 11.19 8.04 -6.98
CA GLU A 204 11.00 9.50 -7.09
C GLU A 204 10.67 10.11 -5.72
N TYR A 205 9.67 9.55 -5.01
CA TYR A 205 9.26 10.04 -3.70
C TYR A 205 10.29 9.81 -2.61
N ASP A 206 10.96 8.66 -2.62
CA ASP A 206 12.02 8.34 -1.67
C ASP A 206 13.15 9.38 -1.74
N ARG A 207 13.61 9.70 -2.95
CA ARG A 207 14.63 10.75 -3.17
C ARG A 207 14.16 12.15 -2.76
N GLN A 208 12.88 12.47 -2.95
CA GLN A 208 12.35 13.77 -2.52
C GLN A 208 12.38 13.90 -1.00
N ILE A 209 12.03 12.83 -0.28
CA ILE A 209 12.09 12.78 1.19
C ILE A 209 13.53 12.89 1.68
N GLU A 210 14.46 12.15 1.07
CA GLU A 210 15.89 12.23 1.41
C GLU A 210 16.41 13.67 1.28
N LYS A 211 16.10 14.36 0.17
CA LYS A 211 16.51 15.76 -0.04
C LYS A 211 15.93 16.70 1.01
N LEU A 212 14.68 16.52 1.42
CA LEU A 212 14.04 17.33 2.45
C LEU A 212 14.65 17.08 3.84
N SER A 213 15.15 15.87 4.11
CA SER A 213 15.79 15.54 5.39
C SER A 213 17.21 16.09 5.57
N GLN A 214 17.83 16.55 4.48
CA GLN A 214 19.19 17.11 4.47
C GLN A 214 19.22 18.65 4.56
N LEU A 215 18.05 19.30 4.55
CA LEU A 215 17.86 20.74 4.69
C LEU A 215 17.51 21.10 6.15
#